data_AF-A0A657AG38-F1
#
_entry.id   AF-A0A657AG38-F1
#
_cell.length_a   1.000
_cell.length_b   1.000
_cell.length_c   1.000
_cell.angle_alpha   90.00
_cell.angle_beta   90.00
_cell.angle_gamma   90.00
#
_symmetry.space_group_name_H-M   'P 1'
#
loop_
_entity.id
_entity.type
_entity.pdbx_description
1 polymer ?
#
loop_
_entity_poly.entity_id
_entity_poly.type
_entity_poly.pdbx_seq_one_letter_code
_entity_poly.pdbx_strand_id
1 'polypeptide(L)'
;MKLKSAIMAVRELSIGERVGYGGRWRASRESRIATVACGYGDGYPRHAPDGTPVAVFDSASQSFVRAPLVGRVSMDMLAIDITDIPSCGLGSPVELWGDYIKADELASLAGTIAYELFCSITTRVPRLLSGE
;
A
#
# COMPACT_ATOMS: atom_id res chain seq x y z
N MET A 1 0.52 9.82 13.95
CA MET A 1 1.48 8.78 13.51
C MET A 1 1.36 8.65 11.99
N LYS A 2 2.48 8.46 11.27
CA LYS A 2 2.48 8.18 9.82
C LYS A 2 3.23 6.88 9.60
N LEU A 3 2.68 5.97 8.81
CA LEU A 3 3.38 4.78 8.34
C LEU A 3 3.73 4.99 6.87
N LYS A 4 5.03 5.01 6.57
CA LYS A 4 5.57 5.28 5.24
C LYS A 4 6.47 4.15 4.79
N SER A 5 6.53 3.95 3.48
CA SER A 5 7.40 3.00 2.80
C SER A 5 7.74 3.55 1.41
N ALA A 6 8.20 2.71 0.50
CA ALA A 6 8.44 3.04 -0.90
C ALA A 6 8.11 1.85 -1.81
N ILE A 7 7.87 2.15 -3.07
CA ILE A 7 7.80 1.12 -4.11
C ILE A 7 9.19 0.48 -4.26
N MET A 8 9.25 -0.85 -4.20
CA MET A 8 10.49 -1.62 -4.35
C MET A 8 10.56 -2.40 -5.67
N ALA A 9 9.44 -2.53 -6.38
CA ALA A 9 9.39 -3.13 -7.72
C ALA A 9 8.12 -2.68 -8.45
N VAL A 10 8.16 -2.70 -9.79
CA VAL A 10 7.00 -2.50 -10.65
C VAL A 10 6.97 -3.61 -11.69
N ARG A 11 5.78 -4.15 -11.97
CA ARG A 11 5.56 -5.17 -12.99
C ARG A 11 4.39 -4.78 -13.87
N GLU A 12 4.57 -4.94 -15.17
CA GLU A 12 3.47 -4.92 -16.13
C GLU A 12 2.78 -6.29 -16.11
N LEU A 13 1.45 -6.27 -16.14
CA LEU A 13 0.60 -7.45 -16.18
C LEU A 13 -0.36 -7.35 -17.36
N SER A 14 -0.47 -8.45 -18.10
CA SER A 14 -1.46 -8.60 -19.16
C SER A 14 -2.83 -8.99 -18.61
N ILE A 15 -3.85 -8.78 -19.45
CA ILE A 15 -5.23 -9.14 -19.12
C ILE A 15 -5.32 -10.59 -18.66
N GLY A 16 -5.92 -10.78 -17.50
CA GLY A 16 -6.20 -12.08 -16.93
C GLY A 16 -5.12 -12.65 -15.99
N GLU A 17 -3.95 -12.03 -15.92
CA GLU A 17 -2.94 -12.33 -14.90
C GLU A 17 -3.45 -11.97 -13.49
N ARG A 18 -2.85 -12.56 -12.46
CA ARG A 18 -3.33 -12.47 -11.07
C ARG A 18 -2.24 -11.96 -10.15
N VAL A 19 -2.65 -11.30 -9.06
CA VAL A 19 -1.74 -10.74 -8.06
C VAL A 19 -1.90 -11.44 -6.71
N GLY A 20 -0.75 -11.80 -6.13
CA GLY A 20 -0.63 -12.27 -4.75
C GLY A 20 -1.23 -13.66 -4.48
N TYR A 21 -1.22 -14.04 -3.19
CA TYR A 21 -1.66 -15.37 -2.75
C TYR A 21 -3.14 -15.65 -3.05
N GLY A 22 -3.39 -16.81 -3.67
CA GLY A 22 -4.72 -17.23 -4.08
C GLY A 22 -5.30 -16.43 -5.25
N GLY A 23 -4.55 -15.48 -5.81
CA GLY A 23 -4.94 -14.72 -7.01
C GLY A 23 -6.31 -14.06 -6.91
N ARG A 24 -6.60 -13.45 -5.74
CA ARG A 24 -7.89 -12.77 -5.44
C ARG A 24 -8.18 -11.67 -6.45
N TRP A 25 -7.17 -10.88 -6.78
CA TRP A 25 -7.24 -9.86 -7.82
C TRP A 25 -6.75 -10.41 -9.15
N ARG A 26 -7.46 -10.06 -10.23
CA ARG A 26 -7.16 -10.45 -11.61
C ARG A 26 -7.22 -9.21 -12.50
N ALA A 27 -6.20 -9.01 -13.32
CA ALA A 27 -6.12 -7.88 -14.24
C ALA A 27 -7.27 -7.94 -15.26
N SER A 28 -8.07 -6.88 -15.33
CA SER A 28 -9.14 -6.70 -16.33
C SER A 28 -8.68 -5.89 -17.56
N ARG A 29 -7.48 -5.29 -17.48
CA ARG A 29 -6.80 -4.52 -18.52
C ARG A 29 -5.29 -4.78 -18.41
N GLU A 30 -4.51 -4.28 -19.37
CA GLU A 30 -3.07 -4.13 -19.16
C GLU A 30 -2.85 -3.23 -17.94
N SER A 31 -2.11 -3.74 -16.96
CA SER A 31 -2.02 -3.15 -15.64
C SER A 31 -0.58 -3.04 -15.17
N ARG A 32 -0.28 -1.95 -14.47
CA ARG A 32 1.04 -1.69 -13.90
C ARG A 32 0.95 -1.79 -12.38
N ILE A 33 1.51 -2.87 -11.83
CA ILE A 33 1.40 -3.21 -10.42
C ILE A 33 2.71 -2.93 -9.71
N ALA A 34 2.65 -2.06 -8.69
CA ALA A 34 3.79 -1.77 -7.84
C ALA A 34 3.76 -2.63 -6.58
N THR A 35 4.93 -3.14 -6.19
CA THR A 35 5.14 -3.80 -4.91
C THR A 35 5.75 -2.82 -3.92
N VAL A 36 5.15 -2.70 -2.74
CA VAL A 36 5.58 -1.81 -1.65
C VAL A 36 6.24 -2.65 -0.55
N ALA A 37 7.33 -2.15 0.01
CA ALA A 37 8.06 -2.79 1.12
C ALA A 37 7.35 -2.58 2.46
N CYS A 38 6.18 -3.20 2.62
CA CYS A 38 5.42 -3.25 3.87
C CYS A 38 4.44 -4.42 3.81
N GLY A 39 4.33 -5.18 4.89
CA GLY A 39 3.35 -6.26 5.00
C GLY A 39 2.85 -6.46 6.42
N TYR A 40 2.20 -7.61 6.65
CA TYR A 40 1.64 -7.91 7.97
C TYR A 40 2.70 -8.21 9.03
N GLY A 41 3.92 -8.55 8.64
CA GLY A 41 5.08 -8.65 9.54
C GLY A 41 5.49 -7.30 10.14
N ASP A 42 5.09 -6.20 9.50
CA ASP A 42 5.32 -4.82 9.96
C ASP A 42 4.14 -4.27 10.78
N GLY A 43 3.04 -5.01 10.82
CA GLY A 43 1.80 -4.61 11.50
C GLY A 43 0.67 -4.16 10.56
N TYR A 44 0.85 -4.21 9.24
CA TYR A 44 -0.21 -3.88 8.29
C TYR A 44 -1.29 -4.98 8.25
N PRO A 45 -2.60 -4.67 8.21
CA PRO A 45 -3.66 -5.67 8.29
C PRO A 45 -3.62 -6.64 7.11
N ARG A 46 -3.33 -7.93 7.37
CA ARG A 46 -3.27 -8.99 6.35
C ARG A 46 -4.56 -9.11 5.54
N HIS A 47 -5.69 -8.86 6.18
CA HIS A 47 -7.03 -9.06 5.63
C HIS A 47 -7.56 -7.82 4.89
N ALA A 48 -6.77 -6.75 4.74
CA ALA A 48 -7.16 -5.58 3.95
C ALA A 48 -7.72 -6.01 2.57
N PRO A 49 -8.94 -5.55 2.22
CA PRO A 49 -9.58 -5.93 0.96
C PRO A 49 -8.89 -5.26 -0.24
N ASP A 50 -9.10 -5.81 -1.43
CA ASP A 50 -8.72 -5.13 -2.67
C ASP A 50 -9.47 -3.79 -2.74
N GLY A 51 -8.82 -2.75 -3.27
CA GLY A 51 -9.37 -1.40 -3.28
C GLY A 51 -9.04 -0.57 -2.04
N THR A 52 -8.44 -1.16 -0.99
CA THR A 52 -7.95 -0.39 0.17
C THR A 52 -6.99 0.71 -0.30
N PRO A 53 -7.22 1.98 0.06
CA PRO A 53 -6.43 3.07 -0.49
C PRO A 53 -5.05 3.13 0.15
N VAL A 54 -4.04 3.30 -0.70
CA VAL A 54 -2.66 3.60 -0.35
C VAL A 54 -2.27 4.89 -1.07
N ALA A 55 -1.54 5.79 -0.44
CA ALA A 55 -1.09 7.01 -1.10
C ALA A 55 0.32 6.82 -1.66
N VAL A 56 0.54 7.16 -2.93
CA VAL A 56 1.84 7.11 -3.60
C VAL A 56 2.19 8.49 -4.14
N PHE A 57 3.45 8.90 -4.05
CA PHE A 57 3.90 10.18 -4.59
C PHE A 57 3.97 10.12 -6.12
N ASP A 58 3.18 10.96 -6.77
CA ASP A 58 3.18 11.19 -8.20
C ASP A 58 4.12 12.36 -8.52
N SER A 59 5.21 12.05 -9.22
CA SER A 59 6.22 13.04 -9.60
C SER A 59 5.75 14.04 -10.66
N ALA A 60 4.69 13.74 -11.43
CA ALA A 60 4.13 14.65 -12.40
C ALA A 60 3.25 15.72 -11.72
N SER A 61 2.38 15.32 -10.79
CA SER A 61 1.55 16.27 -10.04
C SER A 61 2.23 16.87 -8.80
N GLN A 62 3.42 16.37 -8.43
CA GLN A 62 4.15 16.78 -7.23
C GLN A 62 3.32 16.60 -5.94
N SER A 63 2.46 15.59 -5.91
CA SER A 63 1.56 15.31 -4.79
C SER A 63 1.37 13.82 -4.57
N PHE A 64 0.84 13.45 -3.41
CA PHE A 64 0.41 12.08 -3.18
C PHE A 64 -0.97 11.85 -3.78
N VAL A 65 -1.08 10.78 -4.56
CA VAL A 65 -2.33 10.31 -5.17
C VAL A 65 -2.70 8.94 -4.61
N ARG A 66 -3.99 8.62 -4.59
CA ARG A 66 -4.50 7.35 -4.05
C ARG A 66 -4.42 6.25 -5.10
N ALA A 67 -3.78 5.15 -4.76
CA ALA A 67 -3.70 3.91 -5.52
C ALA A 67 -4.39 2.78 -4.74
N PRO A 68 -5.20 1.92 -5.38
CA PRO A 68 -5.86 0.82 -4.69
C PRO A 68 -4.89 -0.35 -4.45
N LEU A 69 -4.98 -0.95 -3.27
CA LEU A 69 -4.36 -2.24 -2.97
C LEU A 69 -4.97 -3.35 -3.85
N VAL A 70 -4.12 -4.25 -4.34
CA VAL A 70 -4.53 -5.38 -5.18
C VAL A 70 -3.89 -6.69 -4.73
N GLY A 71 -4.70 -7.73 -4.57
CA GLY A 71 -4.25 -9.01 -4.04
C GLY A 71 -4.11 -9.01 -2.52
N ARG A 72 -3.65 -10.13 -1.95
CA ARG A 72 -3.47 -10.23 -0.49
C ARG A 72 -2.17 -9.57 -0.05
N VAL A 73 -2.22 -8.90 1.09
CA VAL A 73 -1.05 -8.46 1.84
C VAL A 73 -0.22 -9.69 2.25
N SER A 74 1.07 -9.67 1.92
CA SER A 74 2.07 -10.68 2.27
C SER A 74 2.80 -10.28 3.55
N MET A 75 3.75 -11.10 4.01
CA MET A 75 4.46 -10.84 5.27
C MET A 75 5.24 -9.52 5.21
N ASP A 76 5.94 -9.30 4.10
CA ASP A 76 6.88 -8.18 3.95
C ASP A 76 6.52 -7.25 2.77
N MET A 77 5.41 -7.54 2.08
CA MET A 77 5.02 -6.85 0.85
C MET A 77 3.51 -6.70 0.71
N LEU A 78 3.10 -5.63 0.05
CA LEU A 78 1.76 -5.45 -0.50
C LEU A 78 1.87 -4.90 -1.92
N ALA A 79 0.82 -5.09 -2.71
CA ALA A 79 0.78 -4.64 -4.09
C ALA A 79 -0.31 -3.59 -4.29
N ILE A 80 -0.03 -2.58 -5.11
CA ILE A 80 -0.94 -1.49 -5.47
C ILE A 80 -1.01 -1.34 -6.98
N ASP A 81 -2.18 -0.99 -7.50
CA ASP A 81 -2.37 -0.68 -8.93
C ASP A 81 -1.99 0.78 -9.19
N ILE A 82 -0.95 0.98 -9.99
CA ILE A 82 -0.47 2.30 -10.41
C ILE A 82 -0.63 2.51 -11.92
N THR A 83 -1.52 1.77 -12.57
CA THR A 83 -1.75 1.83 -14.03
C THR A 83 -2.08 3.25 -14.49
N ASP A 84 -2.88 3.98 -13.71
CA ASP A 84 -3.28 5.36 -14.04
C ASP A 84 -2.30 6.41 -13.48
N ILE A 85 -1.15 5.99 -12.95
CA ILE A 85 -0.13 6.85 -12.34
C ILE A 85 1.25 6.52 -12.95
N PRO A 86 1.48 6.84 -14.24
CA PRO A 86 2.65 6.38 -14.99
C PRO A 86 3.98 6.94 -14.48
N SER A 87 3.93 8.09 -13.80
CA SER A 87 5.03 8.81 -13.17
C SER A 87 5.54 8.18 -11.87
N CYS A 88 4.82 7.20 -11.30
CA CYS A 88 5.27 6.42 -10.16
C CYS A 88 6.15 5.25 -10.60
N GLY A 89 7.14 4.90 -9.78
CA GLY A 89 8.10 3.86 -10.09
C GLY A 89 8.90 3.40 -8.88
N LEU A 90 9.99 2.67 -9.13
CA LEU A 90 10.92 2.24 -8.09
C LEU A 90 11.38 3.44 -7.24
N GLY A 91 11.32 3.30 -5.92
CA GLY A 91 11.72 4.32 -4.96
C GLY A 91 10.67 5.42 -4.71
N SER A 92 9.54 5.46 -5.45
CA SER A 92 8.47 6.42 -5.17
C SER A 92 7.99 6.26 -3.72
N PRO A 93 7.95 7.37 -2.94
CA PRO A 93 7.41 7.35 -1.58
C PRO A 93 5.96 6.87 -1.53
N VAL A 94 5.67 6.08 -0.50
CA VAL A 94 4.33 5.54 -0.22
C VAL A 94 3.94 5.87 1.20
N GLU A 95 2.69 6.30 1.41
CA GLU A 95 2.07 6.45 2.71
C GLU A 95 0.90 5.47 2.85
N LEU A 96 1.01 4.61 3.86
CA LEU A 96 0.03 3.57 4.18
C LEU A 96 -1.08 4.14 5.07
N TRP A 97 -0.72 5.04 5.98
CA TRP A 97 -1.61 5.95 6.69
C TRP A 97 -0.85 7.17 7.20
N GLY A 98 -1.55 8.30 7.36
CA GLY A 98 -0.97 9.56 7.78
C GLY A 98 -1.80 10.76 7.32
N ASP A 99 -1.17 11.63 6.54
CA ASP A 99 -1.81 12.85 6.04
C ASP A 99 -2.87 12.53 4.98
N TYR A 100 -2.55 11.61 4.06
CA TYR A 100 -3.31 11.33 2.83
C TYR A 100 -4.30 10.16 2.97
N ILE A 101 -3.97 9.19 3.80
CA ILE A 101 -4.86 8.06 4.15
C ILE A 101 -5.12 8.12 5.66
N LYS A 102 -6.38 8.27 6.07
CA LYS A 102 -6.71 8.30 7.50
C LYS A 102 -6.69 6.90 8.07
N ALA A 103 -6.11 6.73 9.26
CA ALA A 103 -6.06 5.42 9.91
C ALA A 103 -7.46 4.85 10.20
N ASP A 104 -8.44 5.70 10.56
CA ASP A 104 -9.83 5.27 10.77
C ASP A 104 -10.50 4.78 9.47
N GLU A 105 -10.18 5.40 8.33
CA GLU A 105 -10.64 4.95 7.02
C GLU A 105 -10.11 3.55 6.70
N LEU A 106 -8.80 3.35 6.87
CA LEU A 106 -8.16 2.04 6.69
C LEU A 106 -8.72 0.99 7.66
N ALA A 107 -8.87 1.35 8.93
CA ALA A 107 -9.37 0.45 9.97
C ALA A 107 -10.79 -0.02 9.67
N SER A 108 -11.67 0.91 9.26
CA SER A 108 -13.05 0.58 8.86
C SER A 108 -13.09 -0.41 7.69
N LEU A 109 -12.27 -0.20 6.65
CA LEU A 109 -12.16 -1.12 5.51
C LEU A 109 -11.60 -2.50 5.91
N ALA A 110 -10.71 -2.54 6.90
CA ALA A 110 -10.16 -3.75 7.47
C ALA A 110 -11.09 -4.42 8.51
N GLY A 111 -12.19 -3.79 8.92
CA GLY A 111 -13.08 -4.34 9.95
C GLY A 111 -12.49 -4.28 11.37
N THR A 112 -11.70 -3.25 11.65
CA THR A 112 -11.10 -2.97 12.97
C THR A 112 -11.19 -1.46 13.30
N ILE A 113 -10.47 -1.00 14.33
CA ILE A 113 -10.34 0.38 14.79
C ILE A 113 -8.89 0.87 14.63
N ALA A 114 -8.69 2.19 14.50
CA ALA A 114 -7.36 2.76 14.31
C ALA A 114 -6.37 2.42 15.44
N TYR A 115 -6.87 2.20 16.67
CA TYR A 115 -6.05 1.80 17.80
C TYR A 115 -5.33 0.46 17.56
N GLU A 116 -6.01 -0.52 16.94
CA GLU A 116 -5.38 -1.80 16.60
C GLU A 116 -4.26 -1.61 15.57
N LEU A 117 -4.47 -0.74 14.57
CA LEU A 117 -3.44 -0.42 13.57
C LEU A 117 -2.18 0.18 14.23
N PHE A 118 -2.37 1.13 15.15
CA PHE A 118 -1.24 1.80 15.82
C PHE A 118 -0.49 0.86 16.76
N CYS A 119 -1.22 0.01 17.50
CA CYS A 119 -0.64 -0.91 18.47
C CYS A 119 -0.03 -2.16 17.83
N SER A 120 -0.41 -2.50 16.60
CA SER A 120 0.09 -3.69 15.89
C SER A 120 1.44 -3.48 15.19
N ILE A 121 1.96 -2.25 15.17
CA ILE A 121 3.28 -1.97 14.58
C ILE A 121 4.38 -2.74 15.31
N THR A 122 5.06 -3.61 14.57
CA THR A 122 6.08 -4.50 15.13
C THR A 122 7.44 -3.80 15.28
N THR A 123 8.39 -4.51 15.88
CA THR A 123 9.76 -4.01 16.07
C THR A 123 10.56 -3.89 14.77
N ARG A 124 10.07 -4.42 13.65
CA ARG A 124 10.70 -4.28 12.33
C ARG A 124 10.66 -2.85 11.80
N VAL A 125 9.66 -2.07 12.23
CA VAL A 125 9.43 -0.71 11.74
C VAL A 125 10.25 0.29 12.56
N PRO A 126 11.26 0.95 11.97
CA PRO A 126 11.99 2.01 12.66
C PRO A 126 11.07 3.18 12.98
N ARG A 127 11.26 3.78 14.16
CA ARG A 127 10.49 4.94 14.60
C ARG A 127 11.32 6.20 14.46
N LEU A 128 10.82 7.15 13.67
CA LEU A 128 11.40 8.48 13.55
C LEU A 128 10.52 9.46 14.31
N LEU A 129 11.13 10.19 15.24
CA LEU A 129 10.48 11.28 15.96
C LEU A 129 10.77 12.58 15.20
N SER A 130 9.72 13.21 14.69
CA SER A 130 9.82 14.53 14.07
C SER A 130 9.20 15.54 15.02
N GLY A 131 10.04 16.33 15.69
CA GLY A 131 9.65 17.32 16.69
C GLY A 131 10.79 17.60 17.68
N GLU A 132 11.66 18.53 17.30
CA GLU A 132 11.94 19.74 18.08
C GLU A 132 11.42 20.94 17.26
#